data_AF-X1GZU3-F1
#
_entry.id   AF-X1GZU3-F1
#
_cell.length_a   1.000
_cell.length_b   1.000
_cell.length_c   1.000
_cell.angle_alpha   90.00
_cell.angle_beta   90.00
_cell.angle_gamma   90.00
#
_symmetry.space_group_name_H-M   'P 1'
#
loop_
_entity.id
_entity.type
_entity.pdbx_description
1 polymer ?
#
loop_
_entity_poly.entity_id
_entity_poly.type
_entity_poly.pdbx_seq_one_letter_code
_entity_poly.pdbx_strand_id
1 'polypeptide(L)'
;MDFFLKNLKETLEAINQLIDNNIYIVNTKRIRRCYNIKSSNRSKINFIWRSLNYLEQEGILEVNGSVNPKSYKIKNKKKIDVEVFISHADRKKSRFN
;
A
#
# COMPACT_ATOMS: atom_id res chain seq x y z
N MET A 1 -6.55 15.14 -9.41
CA MET A 1 -5.66 14.23 -8.64
C MET A 1 -5.62 12.90 -9.36
N ASP A 2 -4.44 12.34 -9.59
CA ASP A 2 -4.30 11.02 -10.23
C ASP A 2 -5.04 9.95 -9.40
N PHE A 3 -5.91 9.18 -10.07
CA PHE A 3 -6.70 8.13 -9.44
C PHE A 3 -5.81 7.07 -8.78
N PHE A 4 -4.62 6.80 -9.35
CA PHE A 4 -3.66 5.89 -8.72
C PHE A 4 -3.12 6.46 -7.41
N LEU A 5 -2.67 7.73 -7.39
CA LEU A 5 -2.13 8.38 -6.20
C LEU A 5 -3.13 8.44 -5.06
N LYS A 6 -4.42 8.67 -5.35
CA LYS A 6 -5.47 8.60 -4.33
C LYS A 6 -5.53 7.22 -3.65
N ASN A 7 -5.52 6.15 -4.44
CA ASN A 7 -5.57 4.79 -3.90
C ASN A 7 -4.26 4.39 -3.19
N LEU A 8 -3.12 4.88 -3.67
CA LEU A 8 -1.83 4.69 -3.03
C LEU A 8 -1.78 5.38 -1.66
N LYS A 9 -2.28 6.62 -1.58
CA LYS A 9 -2.41 7.39 -0.34
C LYS A 9 -3.23 6.62 0.70
N GLU A 10 -4.43 6.19 0.33
CA GLU A 10 -5.28 5.39 1.22
C GLU A 10 -4.57 4.10 1.67
N THR A 11 -3.83 3.43 0.77
CA THR A 11 -3.08 2.21 1.11
C THR A 11 -1.98 2.49 2.14
N LEU A 12 -1.24 3.58 1.98
CA LEU A 12 -0.20 4.02 2.93
C LEU A 12 -0.77 4.38 4.30
N GLU A 13 -1.90 5.09 4.33
CA GLU A 13 -2.61 5.40 5.57
C GLU A 13 -3.05 4.12 6.31
N ALA A 14 -3.56 3.11 5.58
CA ALA A 14 -3.87 1.82 6.19
C ALA A 14 -2.63 1.09 6.70
N ILE A 15 -1.48 1.20 6.01
CA ILE A 15 -0.22 0.66 6.52
C ILE A 15 0.18 1.35 7.83
N ASN A 16 0.07 2.68 7.91
CA ASN A 16 0.34 3.41 9.15
C ASN A 16 -0.59 2.98 10.29
N GLN A 17 -1.89 2.76 10.01
CA GLN A 17 -2.81 2.20 11.01
C GLN A 17 -2.39 0.80 11.46
N LEU A 18 -1.86 -0.05 10.58
CA LEU A 18 -1.34 -1.36 10.96
C LEU A 18 -0.10 -1.22 11.86
N ILE A 19 0.80 -0.28 11.55
CA ILE A 19 1.98 0.04 12.38
C ILE A 19 1.55 0.49 13.77
N ASP A 20 0.54 1.37 13.88
CA ASP A 20 -0.02 1.83 15.16
C ASP A 20 -0.55 0.68 16.02
N ASN A 21 -1.03 -0.39 15.37
CA ASN A 21 -1.51 -1.60 16.03
C ASN A 21 -0.41 -2.67 16.21
N ASN A 22 0.87 -2.34 16.03
CA ASN A 22 2.02 -3.26 16.08
C ASN A 22 1.92 -4.43 15.09
N ILE A 23 1.25 -4.23 13.96
CA ILE A 23 1.10 -5.23 12.90
C ILE A 23 2.05 -4.90 11.75
N TYR A 24 3.06 -5.75 11.54
CA TYR A 24 4.08 -5.56 10.49
C TYR A 24 3.92 -6.47 9.27
N ILE A 25 2.83 -7.24 9.20
CA ILE A 25 2.50 -8.07 8.05
C ILE A 25 1.27 -7.48 7.38
N VAL A 26 1.39 -7.16 6.09
CA VAL A 26 0.33 -6.57 5.29
C VAL A 26 -0.01 -7.44 4.09
N ASN A 27 -1.28 -7.47 3.73
CA ASN A 27 -1.79 -8.09 2.52
C ASN A 27 -3.07 -7.38 2.11
N THR A 28 -3.57 -7.68 0.90
CA THR A 28 -4.79 -7.07 0.37
C THR A 28 -5.99 -7.23 1.31
N LYS A 29 -6.11 -8.39 1.99
CA LYS A 29 -7.20 -8.66 2.95
C LYS A 29 -7.14 -7.73 4.17
N ARG A 30 -5.95 -7.45 4.70
CA ARG A 30 -5.75 -6.55 5.85
C ARG A 30 -6.08 -5.10 5.49
N ILE A 31 -5.53 -4.59 4.39
CA ILE A 31 -5.85 -3.23 3.91
C ILE A 31 -7.35 -3.07 3.66
N ARG A 32 -7.99 -4.07 3.04
CA ARG A 32 -9.44 -4.09 2.81
C ARG A 32 -10.24 -3.95 4.12
N ARG A 33 -9.77 -4.58 5.20
CA ARG A 33 -10.42 -4.52 6.52
C ARG A 33 -10.28 -3.16 7.19
N CYS A 34 -9.14 -2.47 7.03
CA CYS A 34 -8.94 -1.12 7.56
C CYS A 34 -10.02 -0.14 7.07
N TYR A 35 -10.46 -0.27 5.82
CA TYR A 35 -11.47 0.61 5.21
C TYR A 35 -12.84 -0.03 4.99
N ASN A 36 -13.11 -1.19 5.59
CA ASN A 36 -14.36 -1.93 5.42
C ASN A 36 -14.80 -2.12 3.94
N ILE A 37 -13.84 -2.32 3.04
CA ILE A 37 -14.12 -2.46 1.60
C ILE A 37 -14.75 -3.84 1.36
N LYS A 38 -15.91 -3.89 0.67
CA LYS A 38 -16.57 -5.18 0.34
C LYS A 38 -15.70 -6.04 -0.58
N SER A 39 -15.72 -7.35 -0.39
CA SER A 39 -15.01 -8.31 -1.27
C SER A 39 -15.50 -8.29 -2.73
N SER A 40 -16.75 -7.85 -2.95
CA SER A 40 -17.33 -7.64 -4.27
C SER A 40 -16.77 -6.41 -5.00
N ASN A 41 -16.10 -5.48 -4.30
CA ASN A 41 -15.47 -4.32 -4.94
C ASN A 41 -14.12 -4.73 -5.56
N ARG A 42 -14.18 -5.43 -6.69
CA ARG A 42 -13.02 -5.96 -7.41
C ARG A 42 -12.07 -4.86 -7.88
N SER A 43 -12.60 -3.71 -8.29
CA SER A 43 -11.79 -2.56 -8.70
C SER A 43 -10.91 -2.08 -7.54
N LYS A 44 -11.49 -1.83 -6.36
CA LYS A 44 -10.73 -1.36 -5.20
C LYS A 44 -9.69 -2.38 -4.74
N ILE A 45 -10.03 -3.67 -4.77
CA ILE A 45 -9.09 -4.76 -4.48
C ILE A 45 -7.90 -4.73 -5.44
N ASN A 46 -8.15 -4.51 -6.74
CA ASN A 46 -7.09 -4.41 -7.74
C ASN A 46 -6.19 -3.19 -7.49
N PHE A 47 -6.76 -2.04 -7.11
CA PHE A 47 -5.96 -0.85 -6.75
C PHE A 47 -5.09 -1.07 -5.51
N ILE A 48 -5.61 -1.74 -4.49
CA ILE A 48 -4.81 -2.12 -3.31
C ILE A 48 -3.66 -3.04 -3.74
N TRP A 49 -3.93 -4.05 -4.56
CA TRP A 49 -2.90 -4.96 -5.05
C TRP A 49 -1.81 -4.23 -5.83
N ARG A 50 -2.18 -3.34 -6.76
CA ARG A 50 -1.24 -2.49 -7.50
C ARG A 50 -0.42 -1.59 -6.57
N SER A 51 -1.04 -1.02 -5.54
CA SER A 51 -0.36 -0.15 -4.57
C SER A 51 0.63 -0.95 -3.72
N LEU A 52 0.27 -2.14 -3.25
CA LEU A 52 1.18 -3.01 -2.51
C LEU A 52 2.38 -3.45 -3.36
N ASN A 53 2.14 -3.79 -4.63
CA ASN A 53 3.21 -4.14 -5.56
C ASN A 53 4.14 -2.94 -5.86
N TYR A 54 3.58 -1.74 -5.98
CA TYR A 54 4.38 -0.52 -6.12
C TYR A 54 5.25 -0.26 -4.88
N LEU A 55 4.70 -0.41 -3.67
CA LEU A 55 5.43 -0.22 -2.42
C LEU A 55 6.54 -1.26 -2.20
N GLU A 56 6.36 -2.48 -2.71
CA GLU A 56 7.41 -3.48 -2.79
C GLU A 56 8.55 -3.02 -3.70
N GLN A 57 8.23 -2.50 -4.89
CA GLN A 57 9.23 -1.97 -5.83
C GLN A 57 10.00 -0.76 -5.28
N GLU A 58 9.34 0.10 -4.51
CA GLU A 58 9.98 1.22 -3.81
C GLU A 58 10.74 0.78 -2.53
N GLY A 59 10.75 -0.52 -2.19
CA GLY A 59 11.51 -1.07 -1.07
C GLY A 59 10.92 -0.80 0.31
N ILE A 60 9.68 -0.31 0.39
CA ILE A 60 8.93 -0.10 1.63
C ILE A 60 8.40 -1.43 2.18
N LEU A 61 7.96 -2.31 1.27
CA LEU A 61 7.48 -3.64 1.57
C LEU A 61 8.45 -4.69 1.06
N GLU A 62 8.51 -5.81 1.76
CA GLU A 62 9.28 -6.99 1.35
C GLU A 62 8.35 -8.20 1.28
N VAL A 63 8.56 -9.10 0.34
CA VAL A 63 7.72 -10.30 0.21
C VAL A 63 7.90 -11.19 1.45
N ASN A 64 6.77 -11.54 2.07
CA ASN A 64 6.73 -12.46 3.21
C ASN A 64 6.47 -13.89 2.73
N GLY A 65 7.49 -14.51 2.11
CA GLY A 65 7.44 -15.89 1.61
C GLY A 65 6.56 -16.10 0.35
N SER A 66 6.44 -17.36 -0.08
CA SER A 66 5.73 -17.76 -1.32
C SER A 66 4.28 -18.19 -1.07
N VAL A 67 3.50 -17.40 -0.34
CA VAL A 67 2.08 -17.70 -0.09
C VAL A 67 1.19 -16.94 -1.05
N ASN A 68 0.24 -17.67 -1.65
CA ASN A 68 -0.89 -17.12 -2.40
C ASN A 68 -2.11 -17.07 -1.47
N PRO A 69 -2.69 -15.89 -1.18
CA PRO A 69 -2.38 -14.57 -1.75
C PRO A 69 -1.13 -13.91 -1.18
N LYS A 70 -0.41 -13.16 -2.05
CA LYS A 70 0.85 -12.47 -1.73
C LYS A 70 0.73 -11.65 -0.45
N SER A 71 1.71 -11.85 0.44
CA SER A 71 1.81 -11.13 1.71
C SER A 71 3.16 -10.45 1.82
N TYR A 72 3.20 -9.37 2.59
CA TYR A 72 4.33 -8.47 2.68
C TYR A 72 4.70 -8.19 4.13
N LYS A 73 5.99 -8.05 4.42
CA LYS A 73 6.50 -7.45 5.65
C LYS A 73 6.74 -5.97 5.43
N ILE A 74 6.38 -5.16 6.40
CA ILE A 74 6.75 -3.74 6.42
C ILE A 74 8.22 -3.67 6.86
N LYS A 75 9.08 -3.11 6.00
CA LYS A 75 10.53 -3.09 6.25
C LYS A 75 10.93 -2.18 7.41
N ASN A 76 10.27 -1.03 7.53
CA ASN A 76 10.50 -0.07 8.60
C ASN A 76 9.30 0.00 9.55
N LYS A 77 9.55 -0.12 10.85
CA LYS A 77 8.50 -0.01 11.88
C LYS A 77 8.07 1.43 12.14
N LYS A 78 8.74 2.42 11.56
CA LYS A 78 8.36 3.83 11.65
C LYS A 78 7.22 4.14 10.67
N LYS A 79 6.36 5.08 11.07
CA LYS A 79 5.31 5.61 10.19
C LYS A 79 5.91 6.17 8.90
N ILE A 80 5.18 5.96 7.82
CA ILE A 80 5.49 6.53 6.52
C ILE A 80 4.89 7.94 6.48
N ASP A 81 5.68 8.93 6.13
CA ASP A 81 5.17 10.26 5.80
C ASP A 81 4.45 10.19 4.44
N VAL A 82 3.12 10.13 4.50
CA VAL A 82 2.27 9.86 3.34
C VAL A 82 2.33 11.00 2.33
N GLU A 83 2.32 12.26 2.79
CA GLU A 83 2.32 13.42 1.90
C GLU A 83 3.66 13.54 1.16
N VAL A 84 4.77 13.35 1.88
CA VAL A 84 6.11 13.35 1.28
C VAL A 84 6.22 12.22 0.26
N PHE A 85 5.78 11.00 0.62
CA PHE A 85 5.85 9.85 -0.28
C PHE A 85 5.03 10.05 -1.55
N ILE A 86 3.80 10.57 -1.43
CA ILE A 86 2.94 10.83 -2.58
C ILE A 86 3.54 11.92 -3.48
N SER A 87 4.13 12.98 -2.91
CA SER A 87 4.81 14.00 -3.71
C SER A 87 6.00 13.42 -4.49
N HIS A 88 6.78 12.51 -3.89
CA HIS A 88 7.85 11.80 -4.59
C HIS A 88 7.31 10.90 -5.71
N ALA A 89 6.24 10.14 -5.46
CA ALA A 89 5.63 9.27 -6.45
C ALA A 89 5.07 10.05 -7.66
N ASP A 90 4.43 11.19 -7.41
CA ASP A 90 3.88 12.08 -8.45
C ASP A 90 5.01 12.67 -9.34
N ARG A 91 6.09 13.15 -8.72
CA ARG A 91 7.27 13.65 -9.45
C ARG A 91 7.94 12.55 -10.28
N LYS A 92 8.02 11.32 -9.76
CA LYS A 92 8.59 10.17 -10.47
C LYS A 92 7.76 9.86 -11.71
N LYS A 93 6.42 9.92 -11.61
CA LYS A 93 5.51 9.75 -12.76
C LYS A 93 5.73 10.81 -13.84
N SER A 94 5.91 12.07 -13.45
CA SER A 94 6.13 13.18 -14.41
C SER A 94 7.45 13.10 -15.19
N ARG A 95 8.40 12.26 -14.78
CA ARG A 95 9.69 12.09 -15.48
C ARG A 95 9.67 11.00 -16.57
N PHE A 96 8.59 10.24 -16.69
CA PHE A 96 8.44 9.16 -17.68
C PHE A 96 7.39 9.47 -18.75
N ASN A 97 6.84 10.69 -18.76
CA ASN A 97 5.96 11.20 -19.81
C ASN A 97 6.69 12.25 -20.65
#